data_AF-A0A0Q8J7F1-F1
#
_entry.id   AF-A0A0Q8J7F1-F1
#
_cell.length_a   1.000
_cell.length_b   1.000
_cell.length_c   1.000
_cell.angle_alpha   90.00
_cell.angle_beta   90.00
_cell.angle_gamma   90.00
#
_symmetry.space_group_name_H-M   'P 1'
#
loop_
_entity.id
_entity.type
_entity.pdbx_description
1 polymer ?
#
loop_
_entity_poly.entity_id
_entity_poly.type
_entity_poly.pdbx_seq_one_letter_code
_entity_poly.pdbx_strand_id
1 'polypeptide(L)'
;MKLPRELAARKSATYRLQPRYYLLTTCVGFAGVAVGFGLLFVSFSYLYTAVLGVPVTRSVPFNATAGWLLLAFMIGIPIFIYIGCVLVASMLGLFLVGRGKCSWSEAVYYALFSRYPADWYKSRDEA
;
A
#
# COMPACT_ATOMS: atom_id res chain seq x y z
N MET A 1 -16.97 15.28 -11.16
CA MET A 1 -15.49 15.22 -11.05
C MET A 1 -15.04 15.90 -9.75
N LYS A 2 -14.87 15.14 -8.66
CA LYS A 2 -14.42 15.65 -7.34
C LYS A 2 -13.01 15.20 -6.94
N LEU A 3 -12.41 14.30 -7.72
CA LEU A 3 -11.12 13.67 -7.47
C LEU A 3 -9.95 14.64 -7.16
N PRO A 4 -9.71 15.72 -7.94
CA PRO A 4 -8.55 16.58 -7.70
C PRO A 4 -8.67 17.39 -6.40
N ARG A 5 -9.89 17.80 -6.01
CA ARG A 5 -10.14 18.47 -4.73
C ARG A 5 -9.95 17.53 -3.54
N GLU A 6 -10.39 16.28 -3.66
CA GLU A 6 -10.17 15.28 -2.60
C GLU A 6 -8.70 14.89 -2.46
N LEU A 7 -7.96 14.77 -3.56
CA LEU A 7 -6.52 14.52 -3.54
C LEU A 7 -5.75 15.68 -2.90
N ALA A 8 -6.10 16.93 -3.23
CA ALA A 8 -5.49 18.13 -2.63
C ALA A 8 -5.79 18.22 -1.12
N ALA A 9 -7.02 17.92 -0.69
CA ALA A 9 -7.39 17.87 0.72
C ALA A 9 -6.66 16.76 1.50
N ARG A 10 -6.38 15.61 0.87
CA ARG A 10 -5.59 14.53 1.49
C ARG A 10 -4.11 14.89 1.60
N LYS A 11 -3.56 15.62 0.62
CA LYS A 11 -2.16 16.10 0.66
C LYS A 11 -1.94 17.10 1.80
N SER A 12 -2.88 18.04 1.99
CA SER A 12 -2.81 19.00 3.09
C SER A 12 -3.06 18.35 4.46
N ALA A 13 -3.90 17.32 4.54
CA ALA A 13 -4.10 16.53 5.76
C ALA A 13 -2.82 15.83 6.22
N THR A 14 -1.96 15.39 5.30
CA THR A 14 -0.67 14.75 5.62
C THR A 14 0.31 15.73 6.30
N TYR A 15 0.31 17.00 5.88
CA TYR A 15 1.13 18.06 6.49
C TYR A 15 0.63 18.51 7.87
N ARG A 16 -0.61 18.19 8.21
CA ARG A 16 -1.21 18.49 9.52
C ARG A 16 -0.97 17.40 10.55
N LEU A 17 -0.30 16.29 10.23
CA LEU A 17 0.07 15.30 11.23
C LEU A 17 1.15 15.82 12.17
N GLN A 18 1.07 15.41 13.43
CA GLN A 18 2.16 15.63 14.37
C GLN A 18 3.43 14.88 13.88
N PRO A 19 4.64 15.43 14.08
CA PRO A 19 5.89 14.85 13.55
C PRO A 19 6.09 13.39 13.95
N ARG A 20 5.68 13.01 15.18
CA ARG A 20 5.74 11.64 15.69
C ARG A 20 4.95 10.64 14.85
N TYR A 21 3.81 11.06 14.30
CA TYR A 21 2.95 10.19 13.49
C TYR A 21 3.36 10.22 12.02
N TYR A 22 3.99 11.28 11.54
CA TYR A 22 4.53 11.35 10.18
C TYR A 22 5.64 10.30 9.93
N LEU A 23 6.54 10.11 10.89
CA LEU A 23 7.55 9.05 10.81
C LEU A 23 6.93 7.65 10.80
N LEU A 24 5.92 7.44 11.64
CA LEU A 24 5.19 6.19 11.72
C LEU A 24 4.51 5.85 10.38
N THR A 25 3.81 6.82 9.78
CA THR A 25 3.10 6.62 8.51
C THR A 25 4.05 6.44 7.34
N THR A 26 5.21 7.11 7.36
CA THR A 26 6.28 6.91 6.37
C THR A 26 6.88 5.50 6.48
N CYS A 27 7.18 5.05 7.70
CA CYS A 27 7.69 3.70 7.95
C CYS A 27 6.69 2.63 7.51
N VAL A 28 5.40 2.83 7.82
CA VAL A 28 4.29 1.97 7.40
C VAL A 28 4.15 1.95 5.88
N GLY A 29 4.30 3.10 5.22
CA GLY A 29 4.31 3.21 3.76
C GLY A 29 5.46 2.42 3.13
N PHE A 30 6.69 2.58 3.64
CA PHE A 30 7.85 1.81 3.15
C PHE A 30 7.68 0.31 3.37
N ALA A 31 7.20 -0.11 4.54
CA ALA A 31 6.92 -1.51 4.83
C ALA A 31 5.85 -2.06 3.88
N GLY A 32 4.78 -1.30 3.61
CA GLY A 32 3.72 -1.67 2.68
C GLY A 32 4.23 -1.87 1.25
N VAL A 33 5.11 -0.97 0.78
CA VAL A 33 5.77 -1.09 -0.52
C VAL A 33 6.66 -2.34 -0.57
N ALA A 34 7.47 -2.57 0.46
CA ALA A 34 8.34 -3.76 0.52
C ALA A 34 7.53 -5.07 0.49
N VAL A 35 6.43 -5.15 1.24
CA VAL A 35 5.51 -6.29 1.22
C VAL A 35 4.86 -6.45 -0.16
N GLY A 36 4.39 -5.35 -0.75
CA GLY A 36 3.79 -5.36 -2.10
C GLY A 36 4.77 -5.87 -3.17
N PHE A 37 6.03 -5.43 -3.13
CA PHE A 37 7.09 -5.94 -4.00
C PHE A 37 7.37 -7.43 -3.77
N GLY A 38 7.39 -7.88 -2.51
CA GLY A 38 7.55 -9.30 -2.18
C GLY A 38 6.42 -10.16 -2.75
N LEU A 39 5.16 -9.74 -2.55
CA LEU A 39 3.99 -10.42 -3.11
C LEU A 39 4.06 -10.50 -4.64
N LEU A 40 4.37 -9.37 -5.28
CA LEU A 40 4.53 -9.29 -6.72
C LEU A 40 5.62 -10.23 -7.23
N PHE A 41 6.77 -10.30 -6.55
CA PHE A 41 7.86 -11.22 -6.92
C PHE A 41 7.45 -12.69 -6.81
N VAL A 42 6.78 -13.07 -5.72
CA VAL A 42 6.29 -14.44 -5.50
C VAL A 42 5.23 -14.81 -6.54
N SER A 43 4.23 -13.95 -6.75
CA SER A 43 3.16 -14.18 -7.73
C SER A 43 3.71 -14.27 -9.16
N PHE A 44 4.68 -13.42 -9.52
CA PHE A 44 5.33 -13.50 -10.82
C PHE A 44 6.14 -14.77 -10.99
N SER A 45 6.91 -15.18 -9.97
CA SER A 45 7.70 -16.42 -10.01
C SER A 45 6.81 -17.65 -10.21
N TYR A 46 5.66 -17.70 -9.54
CA TYR A 46 4.68 -18.77 -9.69
C TYR A 46 4.05 -18.77 -11.09
N LEU A 47 3.59 -17.61 -11.57
CA LEU A 47 2.98 -17.48 -12.89
C LEU A 47 3.98 -17.83 -14.02
N TYR A 48 5.22 -17.37 -13.88
CA TYR A 48 6.29 -17.66 -14.83
C TYR A 48 6.57 -19.16 -14.93
N THR A 49 6.70 -19.84 -13.78
CA THR A 49 6.92 -21.28 -13.73
C THR A 49 5.71 -22.07 -14.26
N ALA A 50 4.49 -21.65 -13.91
CA ALA A 50 3.26 -22.33 -14.33
C ALA A 50 2.96 -22.17 -15.84
N VAL A 51 3.24 -21.01 -16.42
CA VAL A 51 2.90 -20.70 -17.83
C VAL A 51 4.01 -21.13 -18.79
N LEU A 52 5.28 -20.93 -18.42
CA LEU A 52 6.41 -21.22 -19.31
C LEU A 52 7.06 -22.58 -19.01
N GLY A 53 6.82 -23.18 -17.84
CA GLY A 53 7.46 -24.44 -17.43
C GLY A 53 8.98 -24.32 -17.25
N VAL A 54 9.51 -23.11 -17.25
CA VAL A 54 10.95 -22.80 -17.20
C VAL A 54 11.24 -22.11 -15.87
N PRO A 55 12.32 -22.48 -15.16
CA PRO A 55 12.72 -21.79 -13.94
C PRO A 55 13.08 -20.33 -14.25
N VAL A 56 12.77 -19.43 -13.31
CA VAL A 56 13.01 -17.96 -13.40
C VAL A 56 14.49 -17.61 -13.67
N THR A 57 15.41 -18.55 -13.52
CA THR A 57 16.85 -18.41 -13.77
C THR A 57 17.26 -18.49 -15.25
N ARG A 58 16.37 -18.89 -16.16
CA ARG A 58 16.68 -18.99 -17.59
C ARG A 58 16.04 -17.85 -18.38
N SER A 59 16.82 -17.29 -19.32
CA SER A 59 16.29 -16.34 -20.30
C SER A 59 15.34 -17.06 -21.27
N VAL A 60 14.12 -16.56 -21.38
CA VAL A 60 13.12 -17.06 -22.34
C VAL A 60 13.08 -16.11 -23.55
N PRO A 61 13.08 -16.63 -24.79
CA PRO A 61 12.96 -15.79 -25.97
C PRO A 61 11.65 -15.00 -25.96
N PHE A 62 11.70 -13.74 -26.40
CA PHE A 62 10.52 -12.89 -26.43
C PHE A 62 9.51 -13.42 -27.46
N ASN A 63 8.36 -13.87 -26.99
CA ASN A 63 7.25 -14.36 -27.80
C ASN A 63 5.93 -13.72 -27.34
N ALA A 64 4.83 -13.98 -28.04
CA ALA A 64 3.52 -13.38 -27.72
C ALA A 64 3.09 -13.67 -26.27
N THR A 65 3.31 -14.89 -25.77
CA THR A 65 3.00 -15.29 -24.40
C THR A 65 3.82 -14.51 -23.37
N ALA A 66 5.12 -14.32 -23.61
CA ALA A 66 5.99 -13.52 -22.77
C ALA A 66 5.58 -12.03 -22.77
N GLY A 67 5.13 -11.51 -23.92
CA GLY A 67 4.58 -10.16 -24.02
C GLY A 67 3.32 -9.96 -23.19
N TRP A 68 2.38 -10.91 -23.22
CA TRP A 68 1.18 -10.89 -22.36
C TRP A 68 1.53 -10.99 -20.87
N LEU A 69 2.51 -11.82 -20.52
CA LEU A 69 2.98 -11.96 -19.13
C LEU A 69 3.60 -10.65 -18.61
N LEU A 70 4.40 -9.97 -19.44
CA LEU A 70 4.98 -8.67 -19.12
C LEU A 70 3.88 -7.60 -18.91
N LEU A 71 2.87 -7.58 -19.77
CA LEU A 71 1.75 -6.65 -19.66
C LEU A 71 0.94 -6.91 -18.37
N ALA A 72 0.62 -8.17 -18.08
CA ALA A 72 -0.05 -8.56 -16.85
C ALA A 72 0.77 -8.15 -15.61
N PHE A 73 2.09 -8.29 -15.66
CA PHE A 73 2.99 -7.84 -14.61
C PHE A 73 2.97 -6.31 -14.43
N MET A 74 3.04 -5.55 -15.52
CA MET A 74 2.97 -4.08 -15.46
C MET A 74 1.68 -3.57 -14.81
N ILE A 75 0.55 -4.21 -15.13
CA ILE A 75 -0.75 -3.88 -14.53
C ILE A 75 -0.83 -4.35 -13.06
N GLY A 76 -0.17 -5.46 -12.73
CA GLY A 76 -0.13 -6.01 -11.38
C GLY A 76 0.62 -5.13 -10.38
N ILE A 77 1.67 -4.40 -10.80
CA ILE A 77 2.49 -3.54 -9.92
C ILE A 77 1.64 -2.63 -9.01
N PRO A 78 0.78 -1.74 -9.52
CA PRO A 78 -0.02 -0.86 -8.66
C PRO A 78 -0.99 -1.64 -7.75
N ILE A 79 -1.51 -2.78 -8.20
CA ILE A 79 -2.45 -3.60 -7.43
C ILE A 79 -1.75 -4.24 -6.23
N PHE A 80 -0.58 -4.87 -6.45
CA PHE A 80 0.17 -5.51 -5.36
C PHE A 80 0.76 -4.52 -4.38
N ILE A 81 1.22 -3.35 -4.84
CA ILE A 81 1.63 -2.26 -3.96
C ILE A 81 0.45 -1.79 -3.11
N TYR A 82 -0.73 -1.60 -3.71
CA TYR A 82 -1.94 -1.23 -2.96
C TYR A 82 -2.31 -2.29 -1.92
N ILE A 83 -2.32 -3.58 -2.28
CA ILE A 83 -2.58 -4.69 -1.36
C ILE A 83 -1.56 -4.68 -0.20
N GLY A 84 -0.28 -4.50 -0.49
CA GLY A 84 0.77 -4.39 0.53
C GLY A 84 0.53 -3.23 1.49
N CYS A 85 0.19 -2.04 0.97
CA CYS A 85 -0.19 -0.89 1.77
C CYS A 85 -1.42 -1.17 2.66
N VAL A 86 -2.47 -1.78 2.12
CA VAL A 86 -3.68 -2.13 2.87
C VAL A 86 -3.37 -3.15 3.97
N LEU A 87 -2.53 -4.15 3.72
CA LEU A 87 -2.13 -5.14 4.71
C LEU A 87 -1.41 -4.50 5.89
N VAL A 88 -0.38 -3.69 5.63
CA VAL A 88 0.39 -3.05 6.70
C VAL A 88 -0.48 -2.02 7.44
N ALA A 89 -1.32 -1.26 6.74
CA ALA A 89 -2.24 -0.32 7.37
C ALA A 89 -3.31 -1.03 8.23
N SER A 90 -3.77 -2.21 7.81
CA SER A 90 -4.67 -3.07 8.60
C SER A 90 -4.00 -3.59 9.87
N MET A 91 -2.75 -4.06 9.79
CA MET A 91 -1.98 -4.49 10.96
C MET A 91 -1.80 -3.35 11.97
N LEU A 92 -1.49 -2.14 11.47
CA LEU A 92 -1.37 -0.97 12.33
C LEU A 92 -2.72 -0.56 12.94
N GLY A 93 -3.80 -0.61 12.16
CA GLY A 93 -5.16 -0.36 12.64
C GLY A 93 -5.56 -1.32 13.76
N LEU A 94 -5.29 -2.62 13.59
CA LEU A 94 -5.51 -3.65 14.61
C LEU A 94 -4.69 -3.38 15.88
N PHE A 95 -3.42 -3.00 15.72
CA PHE A 95 -2.55 -2.64 16.84
C PHE A 95 -3.10 -1.43 17.62
N LEU A 96 -3.63 -0.42 16.92
CA LEU A 96 -4.23 0.77 17.54
C LEU A 96 -5.54 0.46 18.26
N VAL A 97 -6.37 -0.44 17.70
CA VAL A 97 -7.58 -0.93 18.37
C VAL A 97 -7.22 -1.71 19.64
N GLY A 98 -6.21 -2.59 19.58
CA GLY A 98 -5.74 -3.34 20.75
C GLY A 98 -5.18 -2.45 21.86
N ARG A 99 -4.73 -1.24 21.53
CA ARG A 99 -4.27 -0.21 22.48
C ARG A 99 -5.40 0.71 22.98
N GLY A 100 -6.64 0.49 22.55
CA GLY A 100 -7.78 1.35 22.87
C GLY A 100 -7.70 2.76 22.29
N LYS A 101 -6.85 2.99 21.28
CA LYS A 101 -6.63 4.32 20.68
C LYS A 101 -7.59 4.65 19.54
N CYS A 102 -8.22 3.65 18.93
CA CYS A 102 -9.18 3.83 17.85
C CYS A 102 -10.28 2.77 17.91
N SER A 103 -11.46 3.09 17.39
CA SER A 103 -12.52 2.12 17.18
C SER A 103 -12.25 1.22 15.97
N TRP A 104 -12.90 0.04 15.93
CA TRP A 104 -12.80 -0.90 14.80
C TRP A 104 -13.18 -0.26 13.46
N SER A 105 -14.18 0.64 13.45
CA SER A 105 -14.61 1.34 12.25
C SER A 105 -13.55 2.34 11.75
N GLU A 106 -12.87 3.04 12.65
CA GLU A 106 -11.78 3.94 12.31
C GLU A 106 -10.55 3.20 11.79
N ALA A 107 -10.24 2.03 12.35
CA ALA A 107 -9.14 1.20 11.89
C ALA A 107 -9.35 0.68 10.46
N VAL A 108 -10.57 0.27 10.11
CA VAL A 108 -10.92 -0.14 8.74
C VAL A 108 -10.86 1.04 7.77
N TYR A 109 -11.35 2.21 8.18
CA TYR A 109 -11.26 3.43 7.38
C TYR A 109 -9.82 3.90 7.18
N TYR A 110 -8.98 3.75 8.19
CA TYR A 110 -7.55 4.01 8.12
C TYR A 110 -6.87 3.07 7.12
N ALA A 111 -7.17 1.78 7.20
CA ALA A 111 -6.57 0.76 6.34
C ALA A 111 -6.94 0.91 4.85
N LEU A 112 -8.21 1.21 4.55
CA LEU A 112 -8.70 1.26 3.17
C LEU A 112 -8.59 2.64 2.53
N PHE A 113 -8.73 3.71 3.32
CA PHE A 113 -8.83 5.08 2.79
C PHE A 113 -7.74 6.03 3.29
N SER A 114 -6.77 5.53 4.07
CA SER A 114 -5.69 6.33 4.68
C SER A 114 -6.21 7.54 5.46
N ARG A 115 -7.37 7.40 6.11
CA ARG A 115 -7.95 8.44 6.96
C ARG A 115 -7.42 8.30 8.38
N TYR A 116 -6.56 9.23 8.81
CA TYR A 116 -5.95 9.20 10.14
C TYR A 116 -6.96 9.56 11.25
N PRO A 117 -6.77 9.04 12.48
CA PRO A 117 -7.56 9.43 13.66
C PRO A 117 -7.47 10.94 13.91
N ALA A 118 -8.55 11.53 14.44
CA ALA A 118 -8.62 12.96 14.71
C ALA A 118 -7.49 13.44 15.64
N ASP A 119 -7.09 12.60 16.60
CA ASP A 119 -6.06 12.88 17.61
C ASP A 119 -4.63 12.94 17.07
N TRP A 120 -4.43 12.57 15.78
CA TRP A 120 -3.11 12.55 15.14
C TRP A 120 -2.78 13.86 14.43
N TYR A 121 -3.78 14.70 14.20
CA TYR A 121 -3.60 16.03 13.63
C TYR A 121 -3.07 17.01 14.70
N LYS A 122 -2.29 18.00 14.29
CA LYS A 122 -1.92 19.14 15.14
C LYS A 122 -3.18 19.91 15.53
N SER A 123 -3.24 20.38 16.78
CA SER A 123 -4.31 21.29 17.21
C SER A 123 -4.23 22.58 16.40
N ARG A 124 -5.36 23.30 16.28
CA ARG A 124 -5.48 24.52 15.47
C ARG A 124 -4.51 25.64 15.88
N ASP A 125 -3.92 25.54 17.06
CA ASP A 125 -3.02 26.53 17.65
C ASP A 125 -1.53 26.27 17.33
N GLU A 126 -1.19 25.12 16.72
CA GLU A 126 0.18 24.73 16.35
C GLU A 126 0.42 24.66 14.82
N ALA A 127 -0.50 25.23 14.02
CA ALA A 127 -0.52 25.15 12.56
C ALA A 127 -0.09 26.46 11.88
#